data_AF-A0A7V8Z7Z4-F1
#
_entry.id   AF-A0A7V8Z7Z4-F1
#
_cell.length_a   1.000
_cell.length_b   1.000
_cell.length_c   1.000
_cell.angle_alpha   90.00
_cell.angle_beta   90.00
_cell.angle_gamma   90.00
#
_symmetry.space_group_name_H-M   'P 1'
#
loop_
_entity.id
_entity.type
_entity.pdbx_description
1 polymer ?
#
loop_
_entity_poly.entity_id
_entity_poly.type
_entity_poly.pdbx_seq_one_letter_code
_entity_poly.pdbx_strand_id
1 'polypeptide(L)' 'GQIAPGMLADLVVHSRDLLSIKPQEILQTEAVMTIFDGKVIYERGARN' A
#
# COMPACT_ATOMS: atom_id res chain seq x y z
N GLY A 1 -1.13 -4.15 -11.52
CA GLY A 1 0.33 -4.32 -11.39
C GLY A 1 0.65 -5.76 -11.06
N GLN A 2 1.89 -6.18 -11.24
CA GLN A 2 2.40 -7.49 -10.84
C GLN A 2 3.67 -7.26 -10.02
N ILE A 3 3.83 -8.03 -8.94
CA ILE A 3 5.04 -8.02 -8.12
C ILE A 3 5.89 -9.20 -8.55
N ALA A 4 6.88 -8.93 -9.39
CA ALA A 4 7.80 -9.94 -9.91
C ALA A 4 9.17 -9.32 -10.21
N PRO A 5 10.25 -10.12 -10.24
CA PRO A 5 11.59 -9.63 -10.59
C PRO A 5 11.60 -8.91 -11.94
N GLY A 6 12.30 -7.77 -12.00
CA GLY A 6 12.43 -6.97 -13.22
C GLY A 6 11.26 -6.01 -13.52
N MET A 7 10.19 -6.01 -12.71
CA MET A 7 9.10 -5.05 -12.83
C MET A 7 9.31 -3.85 -11.91
N LEU A 8 8.90 -2.65 -12.36
CA LEU A 8 8.87 -1.45 -11.51
C LEU A 8 7.82 -1.66 -10.39
N ALA A 9 8.21 -1.31 -9.17
CA ALA A 9 7.36 -1.49 -8.02
C ALA A 9 6.36 -0.32 -7.91
N ASP A 10 5.14 -0.55 -8.40
CA ASP A 10 3.97 0.29 -8.17
C ASP A 10 3.00 -0.45 -7.25
N LEU A 11 3.02 -0.14 -5.96
CA LEU A 11 2.15 -0.80 -4.96
C LEU A 11 1.80 0.11 -3.78
N VAL A 12 0.69 -0.23 -3.12
CA VAL A 12 0.20 0.44 -1.92
C VAL A 12 0.04 -0.58 -0.80
N VAL A 13 0.60 -0.27 0.37
CA VAL A 13 0.41 -1.06 1.58
C VAL A 13 -0.74 -0.46 2.39
N HIS A 14 -1.70 -1.29 2.77
CA HIS A 14 -2.89 -0.89 3.52
C HIS A 14 -2.77 -1.33 4.99
N SER A 15 -3.43 -0.61 5.89
CA SER A 15 -3.43 -0.91 7.33
C SER A 15 -4.15 -2.20 7.70
N ARG A 16 -4.92 -2.79 6.76
CA ARG A 16 -5.57 -4.09 6.89
C ARG A 16 -5.46 -4.85 5.57
N ASP A 17 -5.60 -6.17 5.65
CA ASP A 17 -5.74 -7.02 4.47
C ASP A 17 -7.16 -6.92 3.90
N LEU A 18 -7.28 -6.19 2.79
CA LEU A 18 -8.54 -5.95 2.09
C LEU A 18 -9.25 -7.23 1.61
N LEU A 19 -8.51 -8.33 1.43
CA LEU A 19 -9.06 -9.59 0.93
C LEU A 19 -9.63 -10.48 2.04
N SER A 20 -9.38 -10.13 3.31
CA SER A 20 -9.82 -10.90 4.48
C SER A 20 -10.92 -10.22 5.29
N ILE A 21 -11.02 -8.89 5.24
CA ILE A 21 -11.97 -8.09 6.03
C ILE A 21 -13.36 -8.04 5.40
N LYS A 22 -14.38 -7.65 6.18
CA LYS A 22 -15.72 -7.43 5.63
C LYS A 22 -15.73 -6.20 4.73
N PRO A 23 -16.61 -6.14 3.70
CA PRO A 23 -16.68 -4.99 2.80
C PRO A 23 -16.87 -3.64 3.48
N GLN A 24 -17.62 -3.59 4.59
CA GLN A 24 -17.88 -2.35 5.33
C GLN A 24 -16.63 -1.81 6.04
N GLU A 25 -15.66 -2.68 6.35
CA GLU A 25 -14.42 -2.31 7.02
C GLU A 25 -13.40 -1.68 6.07
N ILE A 26 -13.55 -1.87 4.75
CA ILE A 26 -12.67 -1.30 3.72
C ILE A 26 -12.60 0.23 3.86
N LEU A 27 -13.73 0.89 4.15
CA LEU A 27 -13.80 2.35 4.30
C LEU A 27 -13.00 2.89 5.50
N GLN A 28 -12.63 2.02 6.43
CA GLN A 28 -11.83 2.37 7.61
C GLN A 28 -10.35 2.02 7.42
N THR A 29 -10.00 1.38 6.30
CA THR A 29 -8.61 1.05 5.98
C THR A 29 -7.89 2.28 5.44
N GLU A 30 -6.60 2.34 5.70
CA GLU A 30 -5.77 3.48 5.34
C GLU A 30 -4.56 2.99 4.56
N ALA A 31 -4.11 3.76 3.57
CA ALA A 31 -2.78 3.58 3.03
C ALA A 31 -1.75 3.94 4.12
N VAL A 32 -0.79 3.05 4.33
CA VAL A 32 0.33 3.26 5.25
C VAL A 32 1.64 3.49 4.51
N MET A 33 1.74 3.03 3.26
CA MET A 33 2.88 3.28 2.39
C MET A 33 2.44 3.25 0.93
N THR A 34 3.02 4.14 0.12
CA THR A 34 2.88 4.14 -1.33
C THR A 34 4.26 4.14 -1.97
N ILE A 35 4.49 3.15 -2.84
CA ILE A 35 5.70 3.05 -3.66
C ILE A 35 5.28 3.27 -5.11
N PHE A 36 5.92 4.23 -5.77
CA PHE A 36 5.69 4.57 -7.16
C PHE A 36 7.04 4.70 -7.87
N ASP A 37 7.19 4.04 -9.02
CA ASP A 37 8.47 3.99 -9.75
C ASP A 37 9.64 3.53 -8.85
N GLY A 38 9.37 2.55 -7.97
CA GLY A 38 10.35 2.01 -7.03
C GLY A 38 10.75 2.95 -5.88
N LYS A 39 10.14 4.13 -5.75
CA LYS A 39 10.42 5.10 -4.68
C LYS A 39 9.27 5.18 -3.70
N VAL A 40 9.58 5.20 -2.40
CA VAL A 40 8.58 5.52 -1.36
C VAL A 40 8.22 7.00 -1.50
N ILE A 41 6.99 7.28 -1.91
CA ILE A 41 6.47 8.65 -2.06
C ILE A 41 5.56 9.06 -0.91
N TYR A 42 5.12 8.09 -0.11
CA TYR A 42 4.31 8.28 1.08
C TYR A 42 4.60 7.18 2.08
N GLU A 43 4.77 7.55 3.34
CA GLU A 43 4.86 6.64 4.48
C GLU A 43 4.20 7.28 5.70
N ARG A 44 3.25 6.56 6.29
CA ARG A 44 2.50 7.04 7.46
C ARG A 44 3.38 6.98 8.70
N GLY A 45 3.58 8.14 9.34
CA GLY A 45 4.33 8.22 10.58
C GLY A 45 5.84 8.33 10.40
N ALA A 46 6.34 8.39 9.16
CA ALA A 46 7.68 8.88 8.89
C ALA A 46 7.78 10.32 9.44
N ARG A 47 8.49 10.47 10.56
CA ARG A 47 8.88 11.78 11.07
C ARG A 47 10.10 12.21 10.28
N ASN A 48 10.03 13.38 9.67
CA ASN A 48 11.23 14.09 9.19
C ASN A 48 12.13 14.46 10.38
#